data_AF-A0A936FTS9-F1
#
_entry.id   AF-A0A936FTS9-F1
#
_cell.length_a   1.000
_cell.length_b   1.000
_cell.length_c   1.000
_cell.angle_alpha   90.00
_cell.angle_beta   90.00
_cell.angle_gamma   90.00
#
_symmetry.space_group_name_H-M   'P 1'
#
loop_
_entity.id
_entity.type
_entity.pdbx_description
1 polymer ?
#
loop_
_entity_poly.entity_id
_entity_poly.type
_entity_poly.pdbx_seq_one_letter_code
_entity_poly.pdbx_strand_id
1 'polypeptide(L)'
;MHYRHQANVTAKDDCAGVVNVTMKEETIGVKCNCTYGVKRTWTAVDPCGNKVEYTQTITIIDSEAPVFTAINPLLLNKKSGDTIYVDCKNPFIFEDVDMKVSDNCCTEGVKLEFEDYAQAVSGECSKDGYIMLMFCQWKATDKCGNVSTFQVIIKVVDNKPPVLSSYPADINLSCNGGVVPAAAQITATDDCDENVSVIFTEEKVEGKCAGSYKIIRKWKAIDHCGNATFHTQTITVGDNTAPVIKPIHPLLVGIHSGDTVTVSCKNPFIFEPTDVNCNR
;
A
#
# COMPACT_ATOMS: atom_id res chain seq x y z
N MET A 1 -9.40 -40.22 5.52
CA MET A 1 -10.55 -40.92 4.91
C MET A 1 -10.80 -42.24 5.64
N HIS A 2 -12.03 -42.55 6.04
CA HIS A 2 -12.38 -43.86 6.59
C HIS A 2 -12.33 -44.90 5.46
N TYR A 3 -11.33 -45.78 5.44
CA TYR A 3 -11.32 -46.97 4.59
C TYR A 3 -12.38 -47.97 5.09
N ARG A 4 -13.65 -47.71 4.78
CA ARG A 4 -14.73 -48.69 4.86
C ARG A 4 -14.86 -49.42 3.52
N HIS A 5 -13.85 -50.22 3.18
CA HIS A 5 -14.18 -51.45 2.50
C HIS A 5 -14.66 -52.41 3.59
N GLN A 6 -15.98 -52.51 3.74
CA GLN A 6 -16.56 -53.65 4.44
C GLN A 6 -16.26 -54.87 3.57
N ALA A 7 -15.27 -55.66 3.99
CA ALA A 7 -15.08 -56.97 3.40
C ALA A 7 -16.34 -57.79 3.70
N ASN A 8 -17.02 -58.27 2.65
CA ASN A 8 -18.11 -59.24 2.80
C ASN A 8 -17.50 -60.58 3.20
N VAL A 9 -17.40 -60.81 4.51
CA VAL A 9 -16.90 -62.07 5.08
C VAL A 9 -18.10 -62.99 5.32
N THR A 10 -18.09 -64.17 4.70
CA THR A 10 -19.08 -65.22 4.89
C THR A 10 -18.44 -66.44 5.54
N ALA A 11 -19.17 -67.10 6.44
CA ALA A 11 -18.76 -68.38 7.01
C ALA A 11 -19.78 -69.47 6.66
N LYS A 12 -19.28 -70.68 6.40
CA LYS A 12 -20.09 -71.86 6.10
C LYS A 12 -19.67 -72.99 7.04
N ASP A 13 -20.66 -73.64 7.62
CA ASP A 13 -20.54 -74.87 8.37
C ASP A 13 -21.06 -76.05 7.54
N ASP A 14 -20.43 -77.22 7.66
CA ASP A 14 -20.77 -78.39 6.87
C ASP A 14 -22.16 -78.96 7.22
N CYS A 15 -22.62 -78.75 8.46
CA CYS A 15 -23.91 -79.23 8.96
C CYS A 15 -24.99 -78.15 8.97
N ALA A 16 -24.64 -76.90 9.28
CA ALA A 16 -25.57 -75.78 9.42
C ALA A 16 -25.67 -74.87 8.18
N GLY A 17 -24.81 -75.05 7.17
CA GLY A 17 -24.79 -74.20 5.99
C GLY A 17 -24.22 -72.82 6.29
N VAL A 18 -24.80 -71.74 5.75
CA VAL A 18 -24.29 -70.38 5.99
C VAL A 18 -24.59 -69.95 7.43
N VAL A 19 -23.55 -69.54 8.16
CA VAL A 19 -23.67 -69.08 9.55
C VAL A 19 -23.40 -67.58 9.66
N ASN A 20 -24.05 -66.93 10.63
CA ASN A 20 -23.92 -65.48 10.83
C ASN A 20 -22.51 -65.11 11.32
N VAL A 21 -21.92 -64.11 10.67
CA VAL A 21 -20.62 -63.55 11.06
C VAL A 21 -20.84 -62.21 11.75
N THR A 22 -20.23 -62.03 12.93
CA THR A 22 -20.16 -60.74 13.62
C THR A 22 -18.77 -60.14 13.45
N MET A 23 -18.66 -58.81 13.43
CA MET A 23 -17.38 -58.11 13.32
C MET A 23 -17.20 -57.14 14.48
N LYS A 24 -16.02 -57.16 15.11
CA LYS A 24 -15.57 -56.19 16.10
C LYS A 24 -14.30 -55.50 15.59
N GLU A 25 -14.24 -54.18 15.76
CA GLU A 25 -13.07 -53.36 15.42
C GLU A 25 -12.45 -52.78 16.69
N GLU A 26 -11.13 -52.83 16.80
CA GLU A 26 -10.35 -52.21 17.86
C GLU A 26 -9.15 -51.44 17.29
N THR A 27 -8.92 -50.23 17.79
CA THR A 27 -7.72 -49.45 17.45
C THR A 27 -6.54 -50.01 18.23
N ILE A 28 -5.43 -50.26 17.54
CA ILE A 28 -4.16 -50.69 18.13
C ILE A 28 -3.22 -49.49 18.17
N GLY A 29 -2.68 -49.20 19.34
CA GLY A 29 -1.78 -48.07 19.55
C GLY A 29 -2.54 -46.75 19.75
N VAL A 30 -1.78 -45.65 19.73
CA VAL A 30 -2.30 -44.31 20.01
C VAL A 30 -2.51 -43.58 18.69
N LYS A 31 -3.73 -43.09 18.46
CA LYS A 31 -4.00 -42.16 17.36
C LYS A 31 -3.07 -40.95 17.54
N CYS A 32 -2.35 -40.55 16.50
CA CYS A 32 -1.26 -39.57 16.54
C CYS A 32 0.10 -40.02 17.07
N ASN A 33 0.42 -41.30 16.94
CA ASN A 33 1.76 -41.82 17.17
C ASN A 33 2.43 -42.37 15.90
N CYS A 34 2.22 -41.70 14.76
CA CYS A 34 2.86 -41.93 13.45
C CYS A 34 2.56 -43.23 12.74
N THR A 35 2.30 -44.27 13.52
CA THR A 35 1.77 -45.54 13.09
C THR A 35 0.71 -45.96 14.09
N TYR A 36 -0.51 -46.24 13.62
CA TYR A 36 -1.54 -46.89 14.45
C TYR A 36 -2.19 -48.00 13.65
N GLY A 37 -2.67 -49.01 14.36
CA GLY A 37 -3.34 -50.15 13.77
C GLY A 37 -4.85 -50.07 13.93
N VAL A 38 -5.57 -50.75 13.07
CA VAL A 38 -6.97 -51.12 13.27
C VAL A 38 -7.04 -52.63 13.12
N LYS A 39 -7.45 -53.33 14.18
CA LYS A 39 -7.67 -54.77 14.14
C LYS A 39 -9.16 -55.06 14.06
N ARG A 40 -9.52 -55.85 13.06
CA ARG A 40 -10.86 -56.37 12.86
C ARG A 40 -10.86 -57.85 13.21
N THR A 41 -11.83 -58.26 14.02
CA THR A 41 -12.07 -59.66 14.38
C THR A 41 -13.44 -60.04 13.88
N TRP A 42 -13.51 -61.06 13.01
CA TRP A 42 -14.75 -61.68 12.59
C TRP A 42 -14.95 -62.97 13.37
N THR A 43 -16.10 -63.11 14.02
CA THR A 43 -16.46 -64.30 14.79
C THR A 43 -17.71 -64.91 14.18
N ALA A 44 -17.62 -66.19 13.80
CA ALA A 44 -18.76 -67.00 13.38
C ALA A 44 -19.06 -68.04 14.46
N VAL A 45 -20.34 -68.23 14.76
CA VAL A 45 -20.82 -69.20 15.76
C VAL A 45 -21.90 -70.06 15.14
N ASP A 46 -21.73 -71.39 15.19
CA ASP A 46 -22.75 -72.32 14.70
C ASP A 46 -23.91 -72.49 15.71
N PRO A 47 -25.03 -73.14 15.34
CA PRO A 47 -26.15 -73.38 16.26
C PRO A 47 -25.80 -74.27 17.47
N CYS A 48 -24.72 -75.05 17.38
CA CYS A 48 -24.22 -75.91 18.45
C CYS A 48 -23.28 -75.17 19.42
N GLY A 49 -22.94 -73.91 19.13
CA GLY A 49 -22.09 -73.05 19.93
C GLY A 49 -20.60 -73.12 19.60
N ASN A 50 -20.19 -73.86 18.55
CA ASN A 50 -18.80 -73.88 18.09
C ASN A 50 -18.45 -72.52 17.47
N LYS A 51 -17.20 -72.08 17.69
CA LYS A 51 -16.75 -70.74 17.29
C LYS A 51 -15.49 -70.81 16.44
N VAL A 52 -15.42 -69.95 15.42
CA VAL A 52 -14.19 -69.65 14.69
C VAL A 52 -13.99 -68.14 14.61
N GLU A 53 -12.73 -67.72 14.70
CA GLU A 53 -12.33 -66.32 14.62
C GLU A 53 -11.31 -66.12 13.50
N TYR A 54 -11.48 -65.03 12.77
CA TYR A 54 -10.50 -64.53 11.81
C TYR A 54 -10.14 -63.10 12.15
N THR A 55 -8.87 -62.73 12.05
CA THR A 55 -8.42 -61.36 12.34
C THR A 55 -7.64 -60.75 11.19
N GLN A 56 -7.82 -59.45 10.99
CA GLN A 56 -7.06 -58.61 10.07
C GLN A 56 -6.53 -57.41 10.84
N THR A 57 -5.24 -57.13 10.71
CA THR A 57 -4.63 -55.88 11.20
C THR A 57 -4.31 -54.97 10.02
N ILE A 58 -4.83 -53.75 10.06
CA ILE A 58 -4.54 -52.68 9.10
C ILE A 58 -3.59 -51.71 9.79
N THR A 59 -2.45 -51.41 9.17
CA THR A 59 -1.52 -50.40 9.69
C THR A 59 -1.71 -49.10 8.92
N ILE A 60 -1.97 -48.02 9.65
CA ILE A 60 -2.03 -46.66 9.14
C ILE A 60 -0.70 -45.99 9.49
N ILE A 61 -0.06 -45.37 8.51
CA ILE A 61 1.19 -44.63 8.66
C ILE A 61 0.92 -43.19 8.26
N ASP A 62 1.43 -42.26 9.04
CA ASP A 62 1.40 -40.84 8.71
C ASP A 62 2.62 -40.43 7.89
N SER A 63 2.37 -39.88 6.72
CA SER A 63 3.41 -39.46 5.77
C SER A 63 3.10 -38.11 5.12
N GLU A 64 1.99 -37.49 5.51
CA GLU A 64 1.60 -36.19 4.98
C GLU A 64 2.19 -35.11 5.89
N ALA A 65 2.65 -34.01 5.29
CA ALA A 65 3.17 -32.88 6.06
C ALA A 65 2.02 -31.98 6.53
N PRO A 66 2.21 -31.23 7.64
CA PRO A 66 1.23 -30.25 8.09
C PRO A 66 0.90 -29.21 7.01
N VAL A 67 -0.33 -28.68 7.06
CA VAL A 67 -0.81 -27.64 6.16
C VAL A 67 -0.97 -26.32 6.93
N PHE A 68 -0.51 -25.22 6.31
CA PHE A 68 -0.67 -23.87 6.84
C PHE A 68 -2.02 -23.26 6.46
N THR A 69 -2.57 -22.46 7.37
CA THR A 69 -3.73 -21.60 7.17
C THR A 69 -3.39 -20.21 7.68
N ALA A 70 -3.43 -19.21 6.80
CA ALA A 70 -3.17 -17.82 7.17
C ALA A 70 -4.24 -17.29 8.13
N ILE A 71 -3.80 -16.68 9.23
CA ILE A 71 -4.64 -15.91 10.15
C ILE A 71 -4.54 -14.43 9.77
N ASN A 72 -3.32 -13.97 9.50
CA ASN A 72 -3.07 -12.58 9.16
C ASN A 72 -3.69 -12.21 7.79
N PRO A 73 -4.44 -11.09 7.71
CA PRO A 73 -5.03 -10.62 6.46
C PRO A 73 -4.04 -10.44 5.31
N LEU A 74 -2.79 -10.05 5.59
CA LEU A 74 -1.74 -9.84 4.59
C LEU A 74 -1.21 -11.16 4.00
N LEU A 75 -1.40 -12.28 4.71
CA LEU A 75 -1.01 -13.62 4.27
C LEU A 75 -2.16 -14.37 3.58
N LEU A 76 -3.39 -13.84 3.60
CA LEU A 76 -4.52 -14.47 2.95
C LEU A 76 -4.29 -14.62 1.44
N ASN A 77 -4.55 -15.82 0.93
CA ASN A 77 -4.35 -16.22 -0.47
C ASN A 77 -2.90 -16.12 -0.98
N LYS A 78 -1.93 -15.91 -0.09
CA LYS A 78 -0.50 -15.95 -0.44
C LYS A 78 -0.02 -17.38 -0.58
N LYS A 79 0.88 -17.59 -1.52
CA LYS A 79 1.64 -18.82 -1.70
C LYS A 79 3.05 -18.63 -1.13
N SER A 80 3.67 -19.74 -0.77
CA SER A 80 5.06 -19.75 -0.35
C SER A 80 5.95 -19.17 -1.47
N GLY A 81 6.73 -18.13 -1.15
CA GLY A 81 7.55 -17.35 -2.08
C GLY A 81 6.92 -16.05 -2.59
N ASP A 82 5.65 -15.76 -2.26
CA ASP A 82 5.00 -14.53 -2.68
C ASP A 82 5.63 -13.29 -2.03
N THR A 83 5.53 -12.17 -2.74
CA THR A 83 5.95 -10.86 -2.24
C THR A 83 4.78 -10.07 -1.64
N ILE A 84 5.04 -9.39 -0.54
CA ILE A 84 4.15 -8.49 0.17
C ILE A 84 4.81 -7.11 0.18
N TYR A 85 4.03 -6.09 -0.18
CA TYR A 85 4.48 -4.70 -0.17
C TYR A 85 3.90 -4.02 1.05
N VAL A 86 4.76 -3.37 1.84
CA VAL A 86 4.36 -2.60 3.01
C VAL A 86 4.89 -1.18 2.89
N ASP A 87 4.09 -0.22 3.34
CA ASP A 87 4.46 1.19 3.39
C ASP A 87 5.41 1.41 4.58
N CYS A 88 6.49 2.14 4.37
CA CYS A 88 7.52 2.33 5.40
C CYS A 88 6.99 3.00 6.68
N LYS A 89 5.88 3.77 6.60
CA LYS A 89 5.28 4.45 7.75
C LYS A 89 4.63 3.47 8.72
N ASN A 90 4.21 2.32 8.19
CA ASN A 90 3.61 1.25 8.97
C ASN A 90 4.31 -0.07 8.64
N PRO A 91 5.58 -0.22 9.07
CA PRO A 91 6.32 -1.46 8.85
C PRO A 91 5.61 -2.55 9.64
N PHE A 92 5.15 -3.58 8.93
CA PHE A 92 4.49 -4.72 9.55
C PHE A 92 5.51 -5.82 9.82
N ILE A 93 5.54 -6.33 11.05
CA ILE A 93 6.38 -7.46 11.45
C ILE A 93 5.45 -8.65 11.65
N PHE A 94 5.75 -9.77 10.99
CA PHE A 94 5.02 -11.01 11.20
C PHE A 94 5.55 -11.75 12.43
N GLU A 95 4.69 -12.53 13.05
CA GLU A 95 4.97 -13.41 14.18
C GLU A 95 4.51 -14.85 13.88
N ASP A 96 4.80 -15.78 14.80
CA ASP A 96 4.32 -17.16 14.70
C ASP A 96 2.78 -17.24 14.71
N VAL A 97 2.11 -16.37 15.47
CA VAL A 97 0.65 -16.30 15.60
C VAL A 97 -0.09 -15.89 14.33
N ASP A 98 0.61 -15.40 13.30
CA ASP A 98 0.01 -14.98 12.03
C ASP A 98 -0.40 -16.16 11.13
N MET A 99 0.03 -17.37 11.49
CA MET A 99 -0.24 -18.61 10.78
C MET A 99 -0.76 -19.68 11.74
N LYS A 100 -1.74 -20.46 11.27
CA LYS A 100 -2.18 -21.70 11.91
C LYS A 100 -1.66 -22.88 11.13
N VAL A 101 -1.43 -23.98 11.82
CA VAL A 101 -1.12 -25.28 11.21
C VAL A 101 -2.15 -26.33 11.58
N SER A 102 -2.39 -27.26 10.68
CA SER A 102 -3.21 -28.44 10.91
C SER A 102 -2.63 -29.63 10.17
N ASP A 103 -2.74 -30.81 10.74
CA ASP A 103 -2.38 -32.05 10.06
C ASP A 103 -3.59 -33.01 9.96
N ASN A 104 -3.62 -33.83 8.90
CA ASN A 104 -4.78 -34.65 8.52
C ASN A 104 -4.92 -35.91 9.41
N CYS A 105 -3.80 -36.36 9.97
CA CYS A 105 -3.66 -37.47 10.88
C CYS A 105 -3.70 -36.96 12.32
N CYS A 106 -3.27 -35.72 12.55
CA CYS A 106 -3.12 -35.10 13.86
C CYS A 106 -3.45 -33.61 13.93
N THR A 107 -4.44 -33.28 14.75
CA THR A 107 -4.73 -31.88 15.07
C THR A 107 -3.92 -31.35 16.26
N GLU A 108 -3.30 -32.23 17.04
CA GLU A 108 -2.59 -31.88 18.27
C GLU A 108 -1.09 -32.23 18.22
N GLY A 109 -0.26 -31.27 18.63
CA GLY A 109 1.19 -31.43 18.76
C GLY A 109 1.97 -31.30 17.45
N VAL A 110 1.42 -30.60 16.45
CA VAL A 110 2.22 -30.01 15.39
C VAL A 110 3.02 -28.86 15.98
N LYS A 111 4.35 -28.92 15.86
CA LYS A 111 5.24 -27.85 16.29
C LYS A 111 5.32 -26.80 15.18
N LEU A 112 4.95 -25.57 15.51
CA LEU A 112 5.16 -24.40 14.65
C LEU A 112 6.42 -23.68 15.11
N GLU A 113 7.35 -23.47 14.19
CA GLU A 113 8.54 -22.65 14.35
C GLU A 113 8.41 -21.46 13.38
N PHE A 114 8.71 -20.27 13.87
CA PHE A 114 8.80 -19.06 13.06
C PHE A 114 10.23 -18.54 13.14
N GLU A 115 10.80 -18.31 11.97
CA GLU A 115 12.09 -17.65 11.84
C GLU A 115 11.88 -16.41 10.97
N ASP A 116 12.04 -15.24 11.59
CA ASP A 116 12.26 -14.02 10.83
C ASP A 116 13.71 -14.04 10.35
N TYR A 117 13.90 -14.17 9.04
CA TYR A 117 15.21 -14.01 8.44
C TYR A 117 15.46 -12.50 8.33
N ALA A 118 15.68 -11.89 9.49
CA ALA A 118 15.81 -10.47 9.75
C ALA A 118 17.11 -9.85 9.19
N GLN A 119 17.69 -10.41 8.13
CA GLN A 119 18.65 -9.66 7.33
C GLN A 119 17.85 -8.69 6.47
N ALA A 120 17.40 -7.60 7.10
CA ALA A 120 16.91 -6.42 6.42
C ALA A 120 17.99 -5.95 5.45
N VAL A 121 17.81 -6.24 4.16
CA VAL A 121 18.73 -5.76 3.13
C VAL A 121 18.22 -4.39 2.70
N SER A 122 19.01 -3.36 3.01
CA SER A 122 18.75 -2.01 2.51
C SER A 122 18.79 -2.04 0.98
N GLY A 123 17.76 -1.48 0.36
CA GLY A 123 17.62 -1.34 -1.09
C GLY A 123 17.69 0.12 -1.50
N GLU A 124 18.15 0.37 -2.72
CA GLU A 124 18.01 1.68 -3.34
C GLU A 124 16.67 1.74 -4.06
N CYS A 125 15.70 2.45 -3.50
CA CYS A 125 14.34 2.50 -4.03
C CYS A 125 14.27 2.85 -5.53
N SER A 126 15.09 3.80 -5.99
CA SER A 126 15.19 4.20 -7.40
C SER A 126 15.71 3.09 -8.35
N LYS A 127 16.39 2.07 -7.84
CA LYS A 127 16.96 0.96 -8.65
C LYS A 127 16.24 -0.36 -8.38
N ASP A 128 16.01 -0.68 -7.12
CA ASP A 128 15.50 -1.96 -6.64
C ASP A 128 13.98 -1.97 -6.48
N GLY A 129 13.36 -0.78 -6.41
CA GLY A 129 11.93 -0.59 -6.20
C GLY A 129 11.48 -0.85 -4.76
N TYR A 130 12.41 -0.85 -3.80
CA TYR A 130 12.14 -0.96 -2.36
C TYR A 130 13.24 -0.29 -1.54
N ILE A 131 12.90 0.12 -0.32
CA ILE A 131 13.80 0.68 0.69
C ILE A 131 14.44 -0.44 1.50
N MET A 132 13.69 -1.49 1.79
CA MET A 132 14.15 -2.62 2.58
C MET A 132 13.50 -3.92 2.10
N LEU A 133 14.29 -4.98 2.07
CA LEU A 133 13.86 -6.34 1.78
C LEU A 133 14.01 -7.21 3.04
N MET A 134 12.96 -7.94 3.40
CA MET A 134 12.97 -8.90 4.51
C MET A 134 12.38 -10.24 4.05
N PHE A 135 12.72 -11.32 4.76
CA PHE A 135 12.20 -12.65 4.47
C PHE A 135 11.68 -13.28 5.76
N CYS A 136 10.44 -13.76 5.73
CA CYS A 136 9.84 -14.47 6.86
C CYS A 136 9.57 -15.92 6.47
N GLN A 137 9.88 -16.84 7.38
CA GLN A 137 9.67 -18.27 7.16
C GLN A 137 8.96 -18.91 8.36
N TRP A 138 7.89 -19.63 8.07
CA TRP A 138 7.27 -20.55 9.01
C TRP A 138 7.64 -21.98 8.63
N LYS A 139 7.89 -22.80 9.64
CA LYS A 139 8.17 -24.22 9.51
C LYS A 139 7.28 -24.99 10.46
N ALA A 140 6.55 -25.95 9.93
CA ALA A 140 5.69 -26.83 10.69
C ALA A 140 6.27 -28.24 10.66
N THR A 141 6.38 -28.88 11.83
CA THR A 141 6.82 -30.27 11.95
C THR A 141 5.77 -31.03 12.77
N ASP A 142 5.20 -32.09 12.21
CA ASP A 142 4.31 -32.96 12.99
C ASP A 142 5.10 -33.86 13.97
N LYS A 143 4.40 -34.67 14.74
CA LYS A 143 5.03 -35.64 15.68
C LYS A 143 5.84 -36.72 14.99
N CYS A 144 5.64 -36.90 13.69
CA CYS A 144 6.20 -37.95 12.85
C CYS A 144 7.43 -37.48 12.08
N GLY A 145 7.76 -36.20 12.21
CA GLY A 145 8.88 -35.57 11.54
C GLY A 145 8.56 -35.16 10.10
N ASN A 146 7.30 -35.22 9.65
CA ASN A 146 6.93 -34.63 8.37
C ASN A 146 6.97 -33.11 8.50
N VAL A 147 7.59 -32.45 7.52
CA VAL A 147 7.87 -31.02 7.56
C VAL A 147 7.23 -30.32 6.37
N SER A 148 6.64 -29.16 6.62
CA SER A 148 6.28 -28.18 5.60
C SER A 148 6.85 -26.80 5.95
N THR A 149 7.07 -26.00 4.91
CA THR A 149 7.53 -24.61 5.06
C THR A 149 6.66 -23.65 4.26
N PHE A 150 6.50 -22.44 4.79
CA PHE A 150 5.86 -21.33 4.12
C PHE A 150 6.78 -20.11 4.25
N GLN A 151 7.08 -19.44 3.14
CA GLN A 151 7.94 -18.26 3.14
C GLN A 151 7.26 -17.10 2.43
N VAL A 152 7.55 -15.87 2.84
CA VAL A 152 7.17 -14.66 2.10
C VAL A 152 8.33 -13.69 2.05
N ILE A 153 8.31 -12.87 1.01
CA ILE A 153 9.27 -11.77 0.81
C ILE A 153 8.54 -10.48 1.13
N ILE A 154 9.08 -9.66 2.01
CA ILE A 154 8.52 -8.35 2.35
C ILE A 154 9.37 -7.27 1.70
N LYS A 155 8.73 -6.41 0.91
CA LYS A 155 9.33 -5.20 0.34
C LYS A 155 8.72 -3.99 1.02
N VAL A 156 9.54 -3.28 1.78
CA VAL A 156 9.17 -1.95 2.29
C VAL A 156 9.36 -0.96 1.15
N VAL A 157 8.30 -0.27 0.78
CA VAL A 157 8.28 0.66 -0.35
C VAL A 157 7.76 2.02 0.10
N ASP A 158 8.11 3.04 -0.67
CA ASP A 158 7.49 4.35 -0.60
C ASP A 158 6.97 4.74 -1.98
N ASN A 159 5.68 5.08 -2.01
CA ASN A 159 4.97 5.53 -3.21
C ASN A 159 4.23 6.85 -2.96
N LYS A 160 4.52 7.53 -1.84
CA LYS A 160 3.88 8.79 -1.51
C LYS A 160 4.83 9.93 -1.85
N PRO A 161 4.34 11.00 -2.50
CA PRO A 161 5.18 12.15 -2.75
C PRO A 161 5.42 12.94 -1.46
N PRO A 162 6.55 13.66 -1.36
CA PRO A 162 6.83 14.52 -0.22
C PRO A 162 5.81 15.65 -0.09
N VAL A 163 5.64 16.16 1.12
CA VAL A 163 4.78 17.31 1.41
C VAL A 163 5.64 18.55 1.59
N LEU A 164 5.38 19.59 0.81
CA LEU A 164 6.01 20.89 0.97
C LEU A 164 5.54 21.57 2.27
N SER A 165 6.44 22.34 2.89
CA SER A 165 6.08 23.31 3.93
C SER A 165 5.17 24.41 3.38
N SER A 166 4.90 25.45 4.17
CA SER A 166 4.22 26.64 3.62
C SER A 166 4.99 27.20 2.42
N TYR A 167 4.23 27.64 1.42
CA TYR A 167 4.75 28.14 0.14
C TYR A 167 4.03 29.43 -0.27
N PRO A 168 4.70 30.32 -1.03
CA PRO A 168 4.16 31.65 -1.30
C PRO A 168 3.14 31.63 -2.45
N ALA A 169 2.15 32.52 -2.36
CA ALA A 169 1.17 32.76 -3.43
C ALA A 169 1.73 33.70 -4.52
N ASP A 170 1.02 33.79 -5.63
CA ASP A 170 1.31 34.72 -6.71
C ASP A 170 1.19 36.19 -6.25
N ILE A 171 2.00 37.06 -6.85
CA ILE A 171 2.10 38.47 -6.47
C ILE A 171 1.99 39.36 -7.71
N ASN A 172 1.25 40.47 -7.59
CA ASN A 172 1.21 41.53 -8.59
C ASN A 172 1.84 42.80 -8.00
N LEU A 173 2.84 43.34 -8.68
CA LEU A 173 3.59 44.54 -8.29
C LEU A 173 3.49 45.62 -9.37
N SER A 174 3.40 46.88 -8.94
CA SER A 174 3.52 48.02 -9.85
C SER A 174 4.98 48.27 -10.22
N CYS A 175 5.24 48.69 -11.46
CA CYS A 175 6.58 49.08 -11.92
C CYS A 175 7.15 50.32 -11.21
N ASN A 176 6.32 51.14 -10.56
CA ASN A 176 6.71 52.42 -9.94
C ASN A 176 7.02 52.31 -8.44
N GLY A 177 7.56 51.18 -7.97
CA GLY A 177 8.01 51.04 -6.58
C GLY A 177 7.81 49.68 -5.93
N GLY A 178 7.33 48.68 -6.67
CA GLY A 178 7.25 47.32 -6.14
C GLY A 178 8.64 46.70 -5.95
N VAL A 179 8.96 46.28 -4.72
CA VAL A 179 10.15 45.47 -4.45
C VAL A 179 9.79 44.00 -4.65
N VAL A 180 10.53 43.31 -5.52
CA VAL A 180 10.41 41.86 -5.67
C VAL A 180 10.92 41.21 -4.37
N PRO A 181 10.10 40.41 -3.68
CA PRO A 181 10.54 39.73 -2.47
C PRO A 181 11.61 38.68 -2.78
N ALA A 182 12.50 38.44 -1.83
CA ALA A 182 13.45 37.33 -1.89
C ALA A 182 12.70 35.99 -2.08
N ALA A 183 13.38 35.00 -2.67
CA ALA A 183 12.81 33.67 -2.81
C ALA A 183 12.52 33.06 -1.44
N ALA A 184 11.32 32.50 -1.27
CA ALA A 184 10.97 31.79 -0.05
C ALA A 184 11.85 30.53 0.08
N GLN A 185 12.35 30.29 1.29
CA GLN A 185 12.93 29.01 1.64
C GLN A 185 11.78 28.04 1.94
N ILE A 186 11.63 27.04 1.09
CA ILE A 186 10.62 25.99 1.22
C ILE A 186 11.35 24.71 1.61
N THR A 187 10.87 24.05 2.65
CA THR A 187 11.31 22.71 3.05
C THR A 187 10.25 21.68 2.65
N ALA A 188 10.60 20.40 2.74
CA ALA A 188 9.66 19.32 2.53
C ALA A 188 9.88 18.23 3.57
N THR A 189 8.83 17.48 3.87
CA THR A 189 8.87 16.29 4.72
C THR A 189 8.26 15.13 3.96
N ASP A 190 8.78 13.94 4.18
CA ASP A 190 8.20 12.73 3.66
C ASP A 190 8.09 11.67 4.78
N ASP A 191 7.17 10.74 4.64
CA ASP A 191 6.93 9.69 5.64
C ASP A 191 8.06 8.64 5.68
N CYS A 192 8.81 8.51 4.57
CA CYS A 192 9.84 7.51 4.35
C CYS A 192 11.22 8.08 4.10
N ASP A 193 11.33 9.37 3.80
CA ASP A 193 12.59 10.08 3.62
C ASP A 193 12.78 11.21 4.63
N GLU A 194 13.75 11.03 5.53
CA GLU A 194 14.14 12.07 6.49
C GLU A 194 14.83 13.27 5.82
N ASN A 195 15.39 13.10 4.62
CA ASN A 195 16.21 14.10 3.94
C ASN A 195 15.69 14.41 2.53
N VAL A 196 14.46 14.90 2.44
CA VAL A 196 13.84 15.29 1.17
C VAL A 196 14.59 16.45 0.50
N SER A 197 14.93 16.28 -0.78
CA SER A 197 15.58 17.32 -1.58
C SER A 197 14.57 18.29 -2.16
N VAL A 198 14.77 19.60 -1.97
CA VAL A 198 13.96 20.66 -2.62
C VAL A 198 14.82 21.44 -3.61
N ILE A 199 14.48 21.33 -4.90
CA ILE A 199 15.16 22.00 -6.00
C ILE A 199 14.39 23.27 -6.35
N PHE A 200 15.06 24.42 -6.29
CA PHE A 200 14.52 25.73 -6.66
C PHE A 200 15.06 26.20 -8.01
N THR A 201 14.18 26.74 -8.85
CA THR A 201 14.55 27.42 -10.09
C THR A 201 13.78 28.73 -10.23
N GLU A 202 14.42 29.73 -10.83
CA GLU A 202 13.83 31.04 -11.09
C GLU A 202 14.12 31.44 -12.54
N GLU A 203 13.10 31.93 -13.24
CA GLU A 203 13.24 32.52 -14.56
C GLU A 203 12.52 33.87 -14.63
N LYS A 204 13.15 34.82 -15.32
CA LYS A 204 12.56 36.13 -15.62
C LYS A 204 12.13 36.18 -17.08
N VAL A 205 10.87 36.53 -17.31
CA VAL A 205 10.28 36.68 -18.63
C VAL A 205 9.90 38.13 -18.84
N GLU A 206 10.57 38.81 -19.76
CA GLU A 206 10.26 40.20 -20.09
C GLU A 206 8.84 40.33 -20.68
N GLY A 207 8.15 41.39 -20.26
CA GLY A 207 6.81 41.72 -20.70
C GLY A 207 6.80 42.53 -21.99
N LYS A 208 5.59 42.87 -22.46
CA LYS A 208 5.40 43.66 -23.68
C LYS A 208 5.65 45.16 -23.48
N CYS A 209 5.50 45.63 -22.24
CA CYS A 209 5.66 47.04 -21.90
C CYS A 209 7.06 47.27 -21.32
N ALA A 210 7.63 48.45 -21.55
CA ALA A 210 8.90 48.81 -20.94
C ALA A 210 8.78 48.70 -19.41
N GLY A 211 9.69 47.94 -18.80
CA GLY A 211 9.70 47.72 -17.35
C GLY A 211 8.69 46.70 -16.82
N SER A 212 7.84 46.11 -17.66
CA SER A 212 7.00 44.97 -17.23
C SER A 212 7.71 43.64 -17.45
N TYR A 213 7.55 42.71 -16.51
CA TYR A 213 8.13 41.37 -16.57
C TYR A 213 7.41 40.43 -15.61
N LYS A 214 7.62 39.13 -15.78
CA LYS A 214 7.23 38.10 -14.82
C LYS A 214 8.47 37.42 -14.26
N ILE A 215 8.43 37.08 -12.98
CA ILE A 215 9.36 36.13 -12.37
C ILE A 215 8.56 34.86 -12.08
N ILE A 216 9.00 33.74 -12.63
CA ILE A 216 8.40 32.43 -12.41
C ILE A 216 9.38 31.63 -11.56
N ARG A 217 8.95 31.30 -10.34
CA ARG A 217 9.70 30.48 -9.39
C ARG A 217 9.08 29.11 -9.32
N LYS A 218 9.89 28.07 -9.42
CA LYS A 218 9.44 26.67 -9.33
C LYS A 218 10.23 25.96 -8.23
N TRP A 219 9.52 25.24 -7.38
CA TRP A 219 10.09 24.34 -6.39
C TRP A 219 9.65 22.92 -6.70
N LYS A 220 10.60 21.98 -6.67
CA LYS A 220 10.37 20.55 -6.79
C LYS A 220 10.93 19.87 -5.55
N ALA A 221 10.06 19.29 -4.72
CA ALA A 221 10.49 18.32 -3.71
C ALA A 221 10.52 16.93 -4.32
N ILE A 222 11.58 16.16 -4.06
CA ILE A 222 11.74 14.78 -4.49
C ILE A 222 12.38 13.96 -3.36
N ASP A 223 11.80 12.81 -3.04
CA ASP A 223 12.39 11.84 -2.10
C ASP A 223 13.40 10.92 -2.80
N HIS A 224 14.07 10.06 -2.02
CA HIS A 224 15.01 9.07 -2.52
C HIS A 224 14.38 7.94 -3.36
N CYS A 225 13.06 7.75 -3.26
CA CYS A 225 12.27 6.84 -4.11
C CYS A 225 11.88 7.47 -5.46
N GLY A 226 12.06 8.78 -5.61
CA GLY A 226 11.75 9.53 -6.80
C GLY A 226 10.30 10.06 -6.85
N ASN A 227 9.51 9.90 -5.79
CA ASN A 227 8.19 10.54 -5.74
C ASN A 227 8.39 12.06 -5.56
N ALA A 228 7.50 12.87 -6.15
CA ALA A 228 7.75 14.31 -6.27
C ALA A 228 6.50 15.17 -6.13
N THR A 229 6.69 16.35 -5.53
CA THR A 229 5.70 17.42 -5.41
C THR A 229 6.26 18.72 -5.98
N PHE A 230 5.39 19.52 -6.60
CA PHE A 230 5.78 20.75 -7.29
C PHE A 230 4.97 21.95 -6.79
N HIS A 231 5.62 23.11 -6.71
CA HIS A 231 4.98 24.40 -6.51
C HIS A 231 5.50 25.43 -7.51
N THR A 232 4.63 26.33 -7.97
CA THR A 232 5.00 27.46 -8.84
C THR A 232 4.44 28.75 -8.26
N GLN A 233 5.29 29.77 -8.18
CA GLN A 233 4.89 31.14 -7.87
C GLN A 233 5.17 32.02 -9.11
N THR A 234 4.19 32.83 -9.49
CA THR A 234 4.31 33.88 -10.50
C THR A 234 4.27 35.25 -9.83
N ILE A 235 5.33 36.04 -10.02
CA ILE A 235 5.38 37.45 -9.64
C ILE A 235 5.26 38.28 -10.91
N THR A 236 4.16 39.01 -11.07
CA THR A 236 3.95 39.89 -12.21
C THR A 236 4.29 41.32 -11.83
N VAL A 237 5.23 41.92 -12.54
CA VAL A 237 5.61 43.33 -12.40
C VAL A 237 5.14 44.08 -13.64
N GLY A 238 4.34 45.12 -13.47
CA GLY A 238 3.84 45.91 -14.59
C GLY A 238 3.02 47.11 -14.13
N ASP A 239 2.65 47.96 -15.09
CA ASP A 239 1.69 49.01 -14.80
C ASP A 239 0.29 48.43 -14.66
N ASN A 240 -0.27 48.56 -13.45
CA ASN A 240 -1.63 48.16 -13.12
C ASN A 240 -2.51 49.39 -12.82
N THR A 241 -1.99 50.61 -13.04
CA THR A 241 -2.72 51.84 -12.83
C THR A 241 -3.32 52.31 -14.14
N ALA A 242 -4.62 52.63 -14.13
CA ALA A 242 -5.24 53.23 -15.29
C ALA A 242 -4.71 54.66 -15.48
N PRO A 243 -4.51 55.12 -16.73
CA PRO A 243 -4.17 56.52 -16.99
C PRO A 243 -5.27 57.44 -16.47
N VAL A 244 -4.88 58.55 -15.86
CA VAL A 244 -5.81 59.59 -15.39
C VAL A 244 -5.77 60.77 -16.36
N ILE A 245 -6.94 61.12 -16.89
CA ILE A 245 -7.14 62.36 -17.64
C ILE A 245 -7.28 63.49 -16.63
N LYS A 246 -6.38 64.47 -16.69
CA LYS A 246 -6.41 65.67 -15.87
C LYS A 246 -6.66 66.88 -16.77
N PRO A 247 -7.82 67.54 -16.66
CA PRO A 247 -8.03 68.80 -17.34
C PRO A 247 -7.07 69.87 -16.82
N ILE A 248 -6.42 70.60 -17.72
CA ILE A 248 -5.49 71.69 -17.38
C ILE A 248 -6.02 73.07 -17.77
N HIS A 249 -7.04 73.11 -18.64
CA HIS A 249 -7.69 74.36 -18.99
C HIS A 249 -8.55 74.91 -17.83
N PRO A 250 -8.50 76.21 -17.49
CA PRO A 250 -9.24 76.79 -16.36
C PRO A 250 -10.76 76.54 -16.40
N LEU A 251 -11.35 76.47 -17.59
CA LEU A 251 -12.79 76.17 -17.76
C LEU A 251 -13.15 74.69 -17.60
N LEU A 252 -12.17 73.80 -17.49
CA LEU A 252 -12.38 72.35 -17.31
C LEU A 252 -11.98 71.86 -15.91
N VAL A 253 -11.47 72.74 -15.04
CA VAL A 253 -11.10 72.38 -13.68
C VAL A 253 -12.34 71.99 -12.87
N GLY A 254 -12.34 70.80 -12.29
CA GLY A 254 -13.46 70.29 -11.46
C GLY A 254 -14.61 69.65 -12.23
N ILE A 255 -14.50 69.55 -13.56
CA ILE A 255 -15.47 68.88 -14.42
C ILE A 255 -15.18 67.37 -14.43
N HIS A 256 -16.21 66.57 -14.20
CA HIS A 256 -16.18 65.10 -14.25
C HIS A 256 -16.75 64.56 -15.57
N SER A 257 -16.52 63.27 -15.83
CA SER A 257 -17.07 62.60 -17.01
C SER A 257 -18.60 62.69 -17.00
N GLY A 258 -19.18 63.32 -18.02
CA GLY A 258 -20.62 63.52 -18.18
C GLY A 258 -21.12 64.91 -17.82
N ASP A 259 -20.27 65.76 -17.24
CA ASP A 259 -20.62 67.14 -16.91
C ASP A 259 -20.72 68.00 -18.18
N THR A 260 -21.57 69.03 -18.13
CA THR A 260 -21.75 69.99 -19.23
C THR A 260 -20.99 71.28 -18.95
N VAL A 261 -20.16 71.70 -19.89
CA VAL A 261 -19.47 73.00 -19.85
C VAL A 261 -20.20 73.97 -20.76
N THR A 262 -20.58 75.14 -20.22
CA THR A 262 -21.25 76.20 -20.99
C THR A 262 -20.27 77.34 -21.26
N VAL A 263 -20.11 77.72 -22.53
CA VAL A 263 -19.27 78.85 -22.95
C VAL A 263 -20.11 79.97 -23.54
N SER A 264 -19.70 81.22 -23.34
CA SER A 264 -20.44 82.40 -23.83
C SER A 264 -20.34 82.53 -25.35
N CYS A 265 -21.46 82.79 -26.02
CA CYS A 265 -21.49 83.03 -27.47
C CYS A 265 -20.74 84.31 -27.89
N LYS A 266 -20.45 85.22 -26.95
CA LYS A 266 -19.67 86.44 -27.20
C LYS A 266 -18.16 86.17 -27.26
N ASN A 267 -17.70 85.05 -26.71
CA ASN A 267 -16.32 84.61 -26.78
C ASN A 267 -16.30 83.06 -26.89
N PRO A 268 -16.58 82.52 -28.09
CA PRO A 268 -16.62 81.08 -28.29
C PRO A 268 -15.22 80.49 -28.03
N PHE A 269 -15.15 79.54 -27.12
CA PHE A 269 -13.92 78.79 -26.84
C PHE A 269 -14.05 77.38 -27.41
N ILE A 270 -13.04 76.94 -28.17
CA ILE A 270 -12.96 75.58 -28.71
C ILE A 270 -11.91 74.86 -27.88
N PHE A 271 -12.31 73.76 -27.24
CA PHE A 271 -11.36 72.92 -26.50
C PHE A 271 -10.53 72.09 -27.46
N GLU A 272 -9.23 72.10 -27.26
CA GLU A 272 -8.26 71.33 -28.04
C GLU A 272 -7.79 70.11 -27.24
N PRO A 273 -7.24 69.07 -27.90
CA PRO A 273 -6.66 67.92 -27.19
C PRO A 273 -5.58 68.29 -26.17
N THR A 274 -4.95 69.47 -26.32
CA THR A 274 -3.97 70.02 -25.38
C THR A 274 -4.57 70.56 -24.08
N ASP A 275 -5.90 70.72 -23.99
CA ASP A 275 -6.57 71.23 -22.79
C ASP A 275 -6.73 70.19 -21.67
N VAL A 276 -6.35 68.94 -21.97
CA VAL A 276 -6.25 67.83 -21.03
C VAL A 276 -4.84 67.25 -21.06
N ASN A 277 -4.34 66.83 -19.90
CA ASN A 277 -3.11 66.07 -19.78
C ASN A 277 -3.42 64.64 -19.36
N CYS A 278 -2.69 63.67 -19.91
CA CYS A 278 -2.74 62.28 -19.49
C CYS A 278 -1.41 61.97 -18.83
N ASN A 279 -1.42 61.62 -17.54
CA ASN A 279 -0.22 61.05 -16.93
C ASN A 279 -0.02 59.65 -17.54
N ARG A 280 1.10 59.46 -18.24
CA ARG A 280 1.58 58.14 -18.68
C ARG A 280 2.39 57.49 -17.58
#